data_AF-A0A178DC79-F1
#
_entry.id   AF-A0A178DC79-F1
#
_cell.length_a   1.000
_cell.length_b   1.000
_cell.length_c   1.000
_cell.angle_alpha   90.00
_cell.angle_beta   90.00
_cell.angle_gamma   90.00
#
_symmetry.space_group_name_H-M   'P 1'
#
loop_
_entity.id
_entity.type
_entity.pdbx_description
1 polymer ?
#
loop_
_entity_poly.entity_id
_entity_poly.type
_entity_poly.pdbx_seq_one_letter_code
_entity_poly.pdbx_strand_id
1 'polypeptide(L)'
;MSRPLSQINAKMKSSKSASDAQNKAVVAFGSNLGDRLANIEAALSRMRENDLRVLKLSSLYETKPMYYDDQDPFLNGVCQIETSLAPLQLLDVLQAIENELGRKRLIDKGPRTVDLDVILYNQDYFKHPRLNIPHILMLEREFVLRPLAE
;
A
#
# COMPACT_ATOMS: atom_id res chain seq x y z
N MET A 1 39.45 6.39 56.40
CA MET A 1 39.77 7.77 56.00
C MET A 1 39.08 8.07 54.68
N SER A 2 38.29 9.14 54.72
CA SER A 2 37.57 9.95 53.73
C SER A 2 37.69 9.73 52.21
N ARG A 3 36.52 9.74 51.55
CA ARG A 3 36.21 10.15 50.14
C ARG A 3 36.62 11.64 49.87
N PRO A 4 36.44 12.31 48.69
CA PRO A 4 35.62 11.99 47.50
C PRO A 4 36.04 12.53 46.07
N LEU A 5 35.19 12.17 45.07
CA LEU A 5 34.68 12.89 43.87
C LEU A 5 35.59 13.20 42.65
N SER A 6 35.18 12.69 41.48
CA SER A 6 34.59 13.55 40.45
C SER A 6 33.90 12.75 39.34
N GLN A 7 32.69 13.19 39.01
CA GLN A 7 31.86 12.74 37.91
C GLN A 7 32.53 13.14 36.59
N ILE A 8 32.59 12.22 35.63
CA ILE A 8 32.83 12.58 34.23
C ILE A 8 31.64 12.07 33.42
N ASN A 9 30.69 12.98 33.21
CA ASN A 9 29.67 12.89 32.18
C ASN A 9 30.37 12.93 30.82
N ALA A 10 30.65 11.78 30.22
CA ALA A 10 30.88 11.71 28.78
C ALA A 10 29.51 11.68 28.09
N LYS A 11 29.06 12.85 27.63
CA LYS A 11 28.00 12.99 26.63
C LYS A 11 28.33 12.08 25.45
N MET A 12 27.68 10.92 25.38
CA MET A 12 27.49 10.23 24.11
C MET A 12 26.58 11.11 23.27
N LYS A 13 27.19 11.90 22.38
CA LYS A 13 26.48 12.43 21.22
C LYS A 13 26.08 11.21 20.39
N SER A 14 24.86 10.72 20.62
CA SER A 14 24.22 9.81 19.68
C SER A 14 24.05 10.60 18.38
N SER A 15 24.93 10.30 17.42
CA SER A 15 24.80 10.69 16.03
C SER A 15 23.46 10.17 15.54
N LYS A 16 22.53 11.09 15.28
CA LYS A 16 21.29 10.77 14.57
C LYS A 16 21.68 10.26 13.19
N SER A 17 21.59 8.94 12.97
CA SER A 17 21.83 8.34 11.65
C SER A 17 20.70 8.76 10.72
N ALA A 18 21.00 8.98 9.45
CA ALA A 18 20.05 9.40 8.43
C ALA A 18 19.10 8.25 7.96
N SER A 19 18.72 7.33 8.84
CA SER A 19 18.05 6.06 8.48
C SER A 19 16.80 5.74 9.33
N ASP A 20 16.06 6.76 9.78
CA ASP A 20 14.79 6.61 10.51
C ASP A 20 13.55 6.97 9.65
N ALA A 21 13.74 7.32 8.37
CA ALA A 21 12.61 7.57 7.48
C ALA A 21 12.08 6.23 6.95
N GLN A 22 10.91 5.80 7.43
CA GLN A 22 10.23 4.68 6.80
C GLN A 22 9.75 5.06 5.39
N ASN A 23 9.70 4.07 4.50
CA ASN A 23 9.30 4.26 3.12
C ASN A 23 7.82 4.60 3.03
N LYS A 24 7.46 5.46 2.08
CA LYS A 24 6.07 5.79 1.79
C LYS A 24 5.67 5.15 0.49
N ALA A 25 4.52 4.50 0.45
CA ALA A 25 3.95 3.96 -0.77
C ALA A 25 2.50 4.40 -0.93
N VAL A 26 2.05 4.45 -2.18
CA VAL A 26 0.62 4.58 -2.50
C VAL A 26 0.15 3.26 -3.06
N VAL A 27 -0.90 2.71 -2.45
CA VAL A 27 -1.54 1.47 -2.89
C VAL A 27 -2.95 1.81 -3.36
N ALA A 28 -3.26 1.47 -4.61
CA ALA A 28 -4.64 1.48 -5.09
C ALA A 28 -5.35 0.21 -4.65
N PHE A 29 -6.63 0.32 -4.34
CA PHE A 29 -7.48 -0.81 -4.04
C PHE A 29 -8.78 -0.76 -4.85
N GLY A 30 -9.32 -1.94 -5.17
CA GLY A 30 -10.56 -2.06 -5.94
C GLY A 30 -11.32 -3.34 -5.61
N SER A 31 -12.64 -3.28 -5.49
CA SER A 31 -13.50 -4.44 -5.24
C SER A 31 -14.77 -4.41 -6.06
N ASN A 32 -15.17 -5.52 -6.67
CA ASN A 32 -16.45 -5.62 -7.37
C ASN A 32 -17.25 -6.90 -7.11
N LEU A 33 -16.83 -7.75 -6.17
CA LEU A 33 -17.57 -8.96 -5.80
C LEU A 33 -18.12 -8.89 -4.38
N GLY A 34 -19.36 -9.33 -4.20
CA GLY A 34 -19.99 -9.47 -2.88
C GLY A 34 -20.10 -8.13 -2.13
N ASP A 35 -19.80 -8.14 -0.83
CA ASP A 35 -19.75 -6.91 -0.03
C ASP A 35 -18.44 -6.16 -0.28
N ARG A 36 -18.47 -5.29 -1.29
CA ARG A 36 -17.31 -4.52 -1.77
C ARG A 36 -16.67 -3.65 -0.69
N LEU A 37 -17.49 -3.05 0.18
CA LEU A 37 -16.99 -2.20 1.26
C LEU A 37 -16.33 -3.04 2.35
N ALA A 38 -16.99 -4.13 2.79
CA ALA A 38 -16.42 -5.03 3.78
C ALA A 38 -15.10 -5.66 3.30
N ASN A 39 -14.98 -5.98 2.01
CA ASN A 39 -13.74 -6.49 1.42
C ASN A 39 -12.59 -5.45 1.50
N ILE A 40 -12.87 -4.18 1.22
CA ILE A 40 -11.89 -3.10 1.32
C ILE A 40 -11.49 -2.87 2.78
N GLU A 41 -12.45 -2.85 3.71
CA GLU A 41 -12.18 -2.71 5.15
C GLU A 41 -11.34 -3.86 5.69
N ALA A 42 -11.61 -5.09 5.24
CA ALA A 42 -10.83 -6.27 5.57
C ALA A 42 -9.40 -6.15 5.03
N ALA A 43 -9.22 -5.73 3.77
CA ALA A 43 -7.90 -5.52 3.18
C ALA A 43 -7.08 -4.48 3.95
N LEU A 44 -7.69 -3.34 4.30
CA LEU A 44 -7.03 -2.30 5.10
C LEU A 44 -6.66 -2.80 6.50
N SER A 45 -7.49 -3.66 7.10
CA SER A 45 -7.19 -4.28 8.40
C SER A 45 -6.01 -5.25 8.29
N ARG A 46 -5.98 -6.12 7.28
CA ARG A 46 -4.86 -7.03 7.01
C ARG A 46 -3.55 -6.29 6.70
N MET A 47 -3.61 -5.16 6.00
CA MET A 47 -2.44 -4.30 5.81
C MET A 47 -1.85 -3.86 7.15
N ARG A 48 -2.69 -3.40 8.09
CA ARG A 48 -2.23 -2.98 9.43
C ARG A 48 -1.64 -4.13 10.24
N GLU A 49 -2.20 -5.33 10.12
CA GLU A 49 -1.66 -6.55 10.75
C GLU A 49 -0.29 -6.95 10.20
N ASN A 50 0.04 -6.55 8.96
CA ASN A 50 1.33 -6.79 8.31
C ASN A 50 2.28 -5.57 8.42
N ASP A 51 2.14 -4.76 9.47
CA ASP A 51 2.96 -3.57 9.74
C ASP A 51 2.95 -2.52 8.60
N LEU A 52 1.92 -2.52 7.76
CA LEU A 52 1.69 -1.47 6.75
C LEU A 52 0.84 -0.37 7.39
N ARG A 53 1.48 0.71 7.82
CA ARG A 53 0.80 1.81 8.51
C ARG A 53 0.05 2.69 7.51
N VAL A 54 -1.27 2.60 7.50
CA VAL A 54 -2.13 3.48 6.69
C VAL A 54 -2.09 4.91 7.24
N LEU A 55 -1.57 5.84 6.43
CA LEU A 55 -1.45 7.26 6.77
C LEU A 55 -2.65 8.08 6.29
N LYS A 56 -3.16 7.77 5.10
CA LYS A 56 -4.25 8.50 4.46
C LYS A 56 -5.08 7.55 3.60
N LEU A 57 -6.37 7.83 3.52
CA LEU A 57 -7.31 7.19 2.60
C LEU A 57 -7.94 8.27 1.73
N SER A 58 -8.13 7.97 0.46
CA SER A 58 -8.99 8.78 -0.42
C SER A 58 -10.46 8.53 -0.12
N SER A 59 -11.31 9.34 -0.76
CA SER A 59 -12.71 8.98 -0.97
C SER A 59 -12.84 7.67 -1.79
N LEU A 60 -13.98 6.99 -1.64
CA LEU A 60 -14.33 5.82 -2.43
C LEU A 60 -15.11 6.23 -3.68
N TYR A 61 -14.76 5.61 -4.81
CA TYR A 61 -15.34 5.91 -6.11
C TYR A 61 -15.92 4.66 -6.73
N GLU A 62 -17.21 4.69 -7.03
CA GLU A 62 -17.82 3.67 -7.87
C GLU A 62 -17.53 3.94 -9.34
N THR A 63 -16.94 2.98 -10.04
CA THR A 63 -16.58 3.11 -11.45
C THR A 63 -16.99 1.89 -12.25
N LYS A 64 -17.39 2.12 -13.50
CA LYS A 64 -17.65 1.03 -14.44
C LYS A 64 -16.38 0.20 -14.69
N PRO A 65 -16.52 -1.11 -14.99
CA PRO A 65 -15.40 -1.91 -15.46
C PRO A 65 -14.76 -1.30 -16.70
N MET A 66 -13.43 -1.40 -16.82
CA MET A 66 -12.68 -0.78 -17.92
C MET A 66 -12.37 -1.75 -19.07
N TYR A 67 -12.27 -3.06 -18.80
CA TYR A 67 -11.74 -4.03 -19.76
C TYR A 67 -12.66 -5.23 -20.01
N TYR A 68 -13.65 -5.45 -19.14
CA TYR A 68 -14.60 -6.55 -19.25
C TYR A 68 -15.94 -6.05 -18.73
N ASP A 69 -16.90 -5.84 -19.63
CA ASP A 69 -18.14 -5.09 -19.31
C ASP A 69 -19.21 -5.95 -18.60
N ASP A 70 -19.11 -7.27 -18.70
CA ASP A 70 -20.08 -8.20 -18.09
C ASP A 70 -19.73 -8.50 -16.62
N GLN A 71 -19.60 -7.44 -15.82
CA GLN A 71 -19.37 -7.53 -14.38
C GLN A 71 -19.88 -6.30 -13.63
N ASP A 72 -20.07 -6.46 -12.33
CA ASP A 72 -20.51 -5.38 -11.45
C ASP A 72 -19.49 -4.22 -11.41
N PRO A 73 -19.95 -2.99 -11.15
CA PRO A 73 -19.09 -1.84 -10.93
C PRO A 73 -18.08 -2.07 -9.79
N PHE A 74 -16.90 -1.48 -9.94
CA PHE A 74 -15.87 -1.49 -8.91
C PHE A 74 -16.08 -0.34 -7.93
N LEU A 75 -15.83 -0.61 -6.65
CA LEU A 75 -15.53 0.41 -5.66
C LEU A 75 -14.01 0.55 -5.57
N ASN A 76 -13.47 1.72 -5.92
CA ASN A 76 -12.04 2.00 -6.02
C ASN A 76 -11.62 3.14 -5.10
N GLY A 77 -10.35 3.12 -4.70
CA GLY A 77 -9.71 4.20 -3.97
C GLY A 77 -8.20 3.97 -3.87
N VAL A 78 -7.52 4.86 -3.15
CA VAL A 78 -6.09 4.71 -2.82
C VAL A 78 -5.85 4.94 -1.35
N CYS A 79 -4.82 4.29 -0.82
CA CYS A 79 -4.29 4.58 0.49
C CYS A 79 -2.81 4.94 0.39
N GLN A 80 -2.39 5.94 1.17
CA GLN A 80 -0.98 6.17 1.43
C GLN A 80 -0.58 5.37 2.66
N ILE A 81 0.49 4.61 2.55
CA ILE A 81 1.04 3.79 3.63
C ILE A 81 2.48 4.16 3.95
N GLU A 82 2.91 3.77 5.13
CA GLU A 82 4.29 3.77 5.57
C GLU A 82 4.72 2.34 5.89
N THR A 83 5.92 1.95 5.45
CA THR A 83 6.42 0.58 5.57
C THR A 83 7.95 0.53 5.60
N SER A 84 8.49 -0.51 6.24
CA SER A 84 9.91 -0.87 6.17
C SER A 84 10.24 -1.82 5.02
N LEU A 85 9.23 -2.38 4.34
CA LEU A 85 9.39 -3.39 3.29
C LEU A 85 9.89 -2.79 1.98
N ALA A 86 10.81 -3.47 1.31
CA ALA A 86 11.21 -3.12 -0.06
C ALA A 86 10.05 -3.34 -1.06
N PRO A 87 10.07 -2.72 -2.26
CA PRO A 87 8.94 -2.78 -3.20
C PRO A 87 8.42 -4.18 -3.55
N LEU A 88 9.30 -5.16 -3.77
CA LEU A 88 8.89 -6.53 -4.06
C LEU A 88 8.31 -7.25 -2.84
N GLN A 89 8.81 -6.96 -1.64
CA GLN A 89 8.27 -7.52 -0.41
C GLN A 89 6.89 -6.93 -0.10
N LEU A 90 6.70 -5.63 -0.34
CA LEU A 90 5.39 -5.01 -0.28
C LEU A 90 4.42 -5.68 -1.26
N LEU A 91 4.84 -5.90 -2.51
CA LEU A 91 4.02 -6.61 -3.50
C LEU A 91 3.64 -8.02 -3.02
N ASP A 92 4.60 -8.78 -2.47
CA ASP A 92 4.35 -10.13 -1.96
C ASP A 92 3.31 -10.12 -0.82
N VAL A 93 3.39 -9.17 0.11
CA VAL A 93 2.41 -9.00 1.19
C VAL A 93 1.03 -8.65 0.65
N LEU A 94 0.94 -7.70 -0.28
CA LEU A 94 -0.35 -7.32 -0.88
C LEU A 94 -1.01 -8.50 -1.60
N GLN A 95 -0.23 -9.28 -2.36
CA GLN A 95 -0.72 -10.49 -3.03
C GLN A 95 -1.17 -11.56 -2.03
N ALA A 96 -0.49 -11.71 -0.90
CA ALA A 96 -0.92 -12.61 0.17
C ALA A 96 -2.28 -12.19 0.74
N ILE A 97 -2.48 -10.91 1.03
CA ILE A 97 -3.75 -10.36 1.54
C ILE A 97 -4.89 -10.62 0.55
N GLU A 98 -4.68 -10.39 -0.74
CA GLU A 98 -5.68 -10.70 -1.77
C GLU A 98 -6.09 -12.17 -1.76
N ASN A 99 -5.12 -13.08 -1.67
CA ASN A 99 -5.37 -14.52 -1.65
C ASN A 99 -6.14 -14.94 -0.38
N GLU A 100 -5.80 -14.37 0.78
CA GLU A 100 -6.51 -14.60 2.04
C GLU A 100 -7.97 -14.12 1.97
N LEU A 101 -8.22 -13.02 1.25
CA LEU A 101 -9.55 -12.49 0.99
C LEU A 101 -10.25 -13.15 -0.21
N GLY A 102 -9.76 -14.30 -0.65
CA GLY A 102 -10.42 -15.16 -1.61
C GLY A 102 -10.34 -14.70 -3.07
N ARG A 103 -9.34 -13.87 -3.43
CA ARG A 103 -9.10 -13.50 -4.83
C ARG A 103 -8.79 -14.76 -5.66
N LYS A 104 -9.66 -15.07 -6.63
CA LYS A 104 -9.46 -16.16 -7.60
C LYS A 104 -9.18 -15.58 -8.99
N ARG A 105 -8.00 -15.87 -9.55
CA ARG A 105 -7.62 -15.42 -10.90
C ARG A 105 -8.17 -16.39 -11.96
N LEU A 106 -9.50 -16.41 -12.13
CA LEU A 106 -10.18 -17.27 -13.10
C LEU A 106 -10.20 -16.68 -14.52
N ILE A 107 -10.37 -15.36 -14.61
CA ILE A 107 -10.42 -14.60 -15.87
C ILE A 107 -9.45 -13.43 -15.73
N ASP A 108 -8.61 -13.18 -16.75
CA ASP A 108 -7.75 -12.00 -16.75
C ASP A 108 -8.61 -10.73 -16.66
N LYS A 109 -8.27 -9.84 -15.72
CA LYS A 109 -9.01 -8.60 -15.42
C LYS A 109 -10.50 -8.78 -15.05
N GLY A 110 -10.96 -10.01 -14.79
CA GLY A 110 -12.35 -10.30 -14.40
C GLY A 110 -12.72 -9.90 -12.96
N PRO A 111 -13.88 -10.34 -12.45
CA PRO A 111 -14.34 -9.96 -11.11
C PRO A 111 -13.40 -10.41 -9.99
N ARG A 112 -13.27 -9.61 -8.92
CA ARG A 112 -12.38 -9.89 -7.78
C ARG A 112 -12.92 -9.32 -6.47
N THR A 113 -12.67 -10.06 -5.38
CA THR A 113 -13.01 -9.68 -4.01
C THR A 113 -12.26 -8.43 -3.59
N VAL A 114 -10.95 -8.37 -3.85
CA VAL A 114 -10.15 -7.14 -3.76
C VAL A 114 -8.95 -7.23 -4.72
N ASP A 115 -8.51 -6.08 -5.22
CA ASP A 115 -7.28 -5.83 -5.97
C ASP A 115 -6.45 -4.83 -5.17
N LEU A 116 -5.14 -5.04 -5.04
CA LEU A 116 -4.19 -4.19 -4.33
C LEU A 116 -2.96 -3.94 -5.22
N ASP A 117 -2.86 -2.73 -5.79
CA ASP A 117 -1.80 -2.36 -6.73
C ASP A 117 -0.84 -1.33 -6.09
N VAL A 118 0.48 -1.59 -6.13
CA VAL A 118 1.48 -0.57 -5.76
C VAL A 118 1.59 0.47 -6.88
N ILE A 119 1.21 1.71 -6.60
CA ILE A 119 1.18 2.81 -7.58
C ILE A 119 2.45 3.65 -7.53
N LEU A 120 2.83 4.09 -6.33
CA LEU A 120 4.02 4.90 -6.07
C LEU A 120 4.80 4.32 -4.88
N TYR A 121 6.10 4.55 -4.88
CA TYR A 121 6.99 4.21 -3.77
C TYR A 121 8.08 5.28 -3.67
N ASN A 122 8.08 6.04 -2.58
CA ASN A 122 8.90 7.23 -2.37
C ASN A 122 8.88 8.16 -3.61
N GLN A 123 10.06 8.49 -4.14
CA GLN A 123 10.26 9.15 -5.43
C GLN A 123 11.02 8.22 -6.39
N ASP A 124 10.93 6.91 -6.15
CA ASP A 124 11.77 5.91 -6.80
C ASP A 124 11.17 5.48 -8.15
N TYR A 125 12.07 5.16 -9.08
CA TYR A 125 11.73 4.42 -10.29
C TYR A 125 12.21 2.97 -10.12
N PHE A 126 11.27 2.03 -10.24
CA PHE A 126 11.56 0.61 -10.08
C PHE A 126 11.05 -0.15 -11.30
N LYS A 127 11.92 -0.87 -11.99
CA LYS A 127 11.56 -1.68 -13.15
C LYS A 127 11.94 -3.13 -12.90
N HIS A 128 10.95 -3.99 -12.83
CA HIS A 128 11.12 -5.42 -12.60
C HIS A 128 10.03 -6.20 -13.36
N PRO A 129 10.26 -7.44 -13.80
CA PRO A 129 9.24 -8.24 -14.50
C PRO A 129 7.91 -8.39 -13.74
N ARG A 130 7.94 -8.33 -12.40
CA ARG A 130 6.76 -8.43 -11.52
C ARG A 130 6.16 -7.08 -11.11
N LEU A 131 6.94 -5.98 -11.19
CA LEU A 131 6.56 -4.70 -10.59
C LEU A 131 7.21 -3.55 -11.33
N ASN A 132 6.41 -2.54 -11.67
CA ASN A 132 6.90 -1.28 -12.22
C ASN A 132 6.38 -0.13 -11.35
N ILE A 133 7.26 0.76 -10.92
CA ILE A 133 6.95 1.96 -10.14
C ILE A 133 7.57 3.16 -10.89
N PRO A 134 6.79 4.22 -11.18
CA PRO A 134 5.34 4.30 -11.02
C PRO A 134 4.58 3.22 -11.82
N HIS A 135 3.39 2.85 -11.37
CA HIS A 135 2.60 1.82 -12.05
C HIS A 135 2.29 2.23 -13.50
N ILE A 136 2.58 1.36 -14.46
CA ILE A 136 2.57 1.68 -15.91
C ILE A 136 1.23 2.29 -16.36
N LEU A 137 0.12 1.76 -15.85
CA LEU A 137 -1.23 2.19 -16.24
C LEU A 137 -1.84 3.25 -15.31
N MET A 138 -1.07 3.82 -14.37
CA MET A 138 -1.65 4.74 -13.39
C MET A 138 -2.25 6.00 -14.03
N LEU A 139 -1.66 6.47 -15.13
CA LEU A 139 -2.11 7.67 -15.83
C LEU A 139 -3.37 7.45 -16.66
N GLU A 140 -3.68 6.19 -16.98
CA GLU A 140 -4.84 5.81 -17.79
C GLU A 140 -6.06 5.48 -16.93
N ARG A 141 -5.87 5.38 -15.61
CA ARG A 141 -6.90 4.97 -14.65
C ARG A 141 -7.39 6.18 -13.86
N GLU A 142 -8.48 6.79 -14.31
CA GLU A 142 -9.11 7.93 -13.62
C GLU A 142 -9.43 7.60 -12.14
N PHE A 143 -9.83 6.34 -11.89
CA PHE A 143 -10.09 5.81 -10.55
C PHE A 143 -8.84 5.64 -9.67
N VAL A 144 -7.64 5.90 -10.20
CA VAL A 144 -6.39 6.01 -9.41
C VAL A 144 -5.99 7.48 -9.27
N LEU A 145 -6.07 8.25 -10.35
CA LEU A 145 -5.62 9.65 -10.37
C LEU A 145 -6.48 10.58 -9.50
N ARG A 146 -7.80 10.45 -9.58
CA ARG A 146 -8.70 11.30 -8.80
C ARG A 146 -8.52 11.06 -7.29
N PRO A 147 -8.51 9.80 -6.80
CA PRO A 147 -8.12 9.50 -5.42
C PRO A 147 -6.73 10.00 -5.01
N LEU A 148 -5.75 9.95 -5.91
CA LEU A 148 -4.38 10.37 -5.63
C LEU A 148 -4.23 11.90 -5.51
N ALA A 149 -5.09 12.67 -6.17
CA ALA A 149 -5.07 14.13 -6.17
C ALA A 149 -5.70 14.75 -4.90
N GLU A 150 -6.38 13.95 -4.07
CA GLU A 150 -6.94 14.35 -2.77
C GLU A 150 -5.88 14.40 -1.66
#